data_AF-A0A0J7JWV6-F1
#
_entry.id   AF-A0A0J7JWV6-F1
#
_cell.length_a   1.000
_cell.length_b   1.000
_cell.length_c   1.000
_cell.angle_alpha   90.00
_cell.angle_beta   90.00
_cell.angle_gamma   90.00
#
_symmetry.space_group_name_H-M   'P 1'
#
loop_
_entity.id
_entity.type
_entity.pdbx_description
1 polymer ?
#
loop_
_entity_poly.entity_id
_entity_poly.type
_entity_poly.pdbx_seq_one_letter_code
_entity_poly.pdbx_strand_id
1 'polypeptide(L)'
;MAEEPQFSNAQPTTQRDLPTLEEALQQNPADGPRPLTIAEYRARQKRKEPKKHKRSGKRVKLLKQRRLVKEMTQLARDEASRQRYKERLEDIESKISQGAKQRKRAA
;
A
#
# COMPACT_ATOMS: atom_id res chain seq x y z
N MET A 1 23.95 -3.39 -69.31
CA MET A 1 23.32 -3.15 -68.01
C MET A 1 24.43 -3.23 -66.99
N ALA A 2 24.89 -2.11 -66.44
CA ALA A 2 25.97 -2.08 -65.45
C ALA A 2 25.34 -1.87 -64.08
N GLU A 3 25.60 -2.79 -63.16
CA GLU A 3 25.05 -2.82 -61.81
C GLU A 3 25.55 -1.61 -61.00
N GLU A 4 24.63 -0.89 -60.37
CA GLU A 4 24.98 0.22 -59.49
C GLU A 4 25.69 -0.30 -58.22
N PRO A 5 26.77 0.36 -57.76
CA PRO A 5 27.48 -0.08 -56.57
C PRO A 5 26.62 0.11 -55.32
N GLN A 6 26.25 -0.99 -54.66
CA GLN A 6 25.63 -0.98 -53.34
C GLN A 6 26.64 -0.49 -52.30
N PHE A 7 26.53 0.77 -51.89
CA PHE A 7 27.24 1.26 -50.72
C PHE A 7 26.64 0.63 -49.46
N SER A 8 27.40 -0.26 -48.83
CA SER A 8 27.06 -0.80 -47.51
C SER A 8 27.07 0.36 -46.51
N ASN A 9 25.91 0.72 -45.96
CA ASN A 9 25.78 1.69 -44.89
C ASN A 9 26.44 1.13 -43.62
N ALA A 10 27.77 1.19 -43.53
CA ALA A 10 28.50 0.90 -42.31
C ALA A 10 28.07 1.94 -41.26
N GLN A 11 27.63 1.47 -40.09
CA GLN A 11 27.24 2.33 -38.99
C GLN A 11 28.40 3.30 -38.67
N PRO A 12 28.13 4.59 -38.44
CA PRO A 12 29.18 5.55 -38.13
C PRO A 12 29.90 5.09 -36.86
N THR A 13 31.19 4.82 -36.99
CA THR A 13 32.08 4.59 -35.85
C THR A 13 32.16 5.90 -35.08
N THR A 14 31.45 5.96 -33.96
CA THR A 14 31.55 7.10 -33.04
C THR A 14 32.94 7.04 -32.42
N GLN A 15 33.87 7.86 -32.91
CA GLN A 15 35.08 8.20 -32.16
C GLN A 15 34.62 8.89 -30.88
N ARG A 16 34.98 8.31 -29.73
CA ARG A 16 34.64 8.83 -28.41
C ARG A 16 35.93 9.31 -27.75
N ASP A 17 36.02 10.62 -27.60
CA ASP A 17 37.18 11.26 -26.96
C ASP A 17 37.12 11.17 -25.43
N LEU A 18 35.95 10.88 -24.86
CA LEU A 18 35.71 10.80 -23.42
C LEU A 18 35.00 9.49 -23.02
N PRO A 19 35.31 8.97 -21.82
CA PRO A 19 34.66 7.78 -21.29
C PRO A 19 33.17 8.01 -21.05
N THR A 20 32.40 6.95 -21.22
CA THR A 20 30.96 6.92 -20.93
C THR A 20 30.75 7.07 -19.41
N LEU A 21 29.62 7.63 -18.98
CA LEU A 21 29.30 7.75 -17.54
C LEU A 21 29.41 6.40 -16.79
N GLU A 22 29.03 5.30 -17.43
CA GLU A 22 29.18 3.95 -16.86
C GLU A 22 30.65 3.54 -16.70
N GLU A 23 31.51 3.87 -17.66
CA GLU A 23 32.95 3.59 -17.63
C GLU A 23 33.65 4.45 -16.57
N ALA A 24 33.28 5.73 -16.46
CA ALA A 24 33.77 6.63 -15.42
C ALA A 24 33.35 6.16 -14.02
N LEU A 25 32.11 5.68 -13.86
CA LEU A 25 31.61 5.12 -12.60
C LEU A 25 32.23 3.76 -12.25
N GLN A 26 32.65 2.97 -13.25
CA GLN A 26 33.42 1.74 -13.01
C GLN A 26 34.84 2.03 -12.51
N GLN A 27 35.48 3.07 -13.06
CA GLN A 27 36.80 3.52 -12.63
C GLN A 27 36.75 4.14 -11.23
N ASN A 28 35.75 4.99 -10.98
CA ASN A 28 35.52 5.65 -9.70
C ASN A 28 34.11 5.34 -9.17
N PRO A 29 33.92 4.17 -8.52
CA PRO A 29 32.63 3.81 -7.92
C PRO A 29 32.22 4.73 -6.77
N ALA A 30 33.15 5.55 -6.26
CA ALA A 30 32.92 6.55 -5.21
C ALA A 30 32.27 7.84 -5.74
N ASP A 31 32.40 8.15 -7.04
CA ASP A 31 31.79 9.33 -7.67
C ASP A 31 30.30 9.12 -7.98
N GLY A 32 29.85 7.85 -7.91
CA GLY A 32 28.46 7.47 -8.04
C GLY A 32 27.65 7.61 -6.74
N PRO A 33 26.30 7.59 -6.84
CA PRO A 33 25.47 7.48 -5.65
C PRO A 33 25.85 6.22 -4.86
N ARG A 34 26.14 6.39 -3.57
CA ARG A 34 26.56 5.29 -2.70
C ARG A 34 25.61 4.10 -2.84
N PRO A 35 26.12 2.90 -3.20
CA PRO A 35 25.27 1.73 -3.33
C PRO A 35 24.65 1.41 -1.98
N LEU A 36 23.34 1.13 -1.99
CA LEU A 36 22.65 0.74 -0.76
C LEU A 36 23.24 -0.57 -0.24
N THR A 37 23.55 -0.58 1.05
CA THR A 37 23.85 -1.84 1.73
C THR A 37 22.60 -2.73 1.77
N ILE A 38 22.80 -4.05 1.83
CA ILE A 38 21.70 -5.02 1.96
C ILE A 38 20.84 -4.70 3.21
N ALA A 39 21.46 -4.21 4.28
CA ALA A 39 20.78 -3.78 5.51
C ALA A 39 19.87 -2.56 5.28
N GLU A 40 20.35 -1.53 4.59
CA GLU A 40 19.55 -0.34 4.23
C GLU A 40 18.42 -0.71 3.27
N TYR A 41 18.66 -1.60 2.32
CA TYR A 41 17.65 -2.08 1.39
C TYR A 41 16.53 -2.79 2.16
N ARG A 42 16.88 -3.73 3.05
CA ARG A 42 15.91 -4.41 3.92
C ARG A 42 15.17 -3.44 4.83
N ALA A 43 15.84 -2.41 5.35
CA ALA A 43 15.22 -1.38 6.19
C ALA A 43 14.20 -0.54 5.40
N ARG A 44 14.45 -0.22 4.12
CA ARG A 44 13.47 0.42 3.24
C ARG A 44 12.29 -0.49 2.91
N GLN A 45 12.55 -1.79 2.75
CA GLN A 45 11.50 -2.78 2.46
C GLN A 45 10.65 -3.16 3.67
N LYS A 46 11.13 -2.95 4.90
CA LYS A 46 10.28 -2.97 6.09
C LYS A 46 9.28 -1.82 5.97
N ARG A 47 8.15 -2.10 5.30
CA ARG A 47 7.00 -1.21 5.16
C ARG A 47 6.78 -0.53 6.51
N LYS A 48 6.87 0.80 6.55
CA LYS A 48 6.44 1.57 7.72
C LYS A 48 4.99 1.14 7.97
N GLU A 49 4.76 0.30 8.97
CA GLU A 49 3.40 -0.06 9.34
C GLU A 49 2.66 1.25 9.59
N PRO A 50 1.53 1.51 8.91
CA PRO A 50 0.81 2.75 9.12
C PRO A 50 0.50 2.83 10.61
N LYS A 51 0.93 3.93 11.26
CA LYS A 51 0.70 4.13 12.69
C LYS A 51 -0.78 3.94 12.98
N LYS A 52 -1.15 2.88 13.72
CA LYS A 52 -2.54 2.60 14.07
C LYS A 52 -3.04 3.72 14.98
N HIS A 53 -3.84 4.64 14.45
CA HIS A 53 -4.46 5.69 15.26
C HIS A 53 -5.43 5.05 16.27
N LYS A 54 -5.13 5.23 17.57
CA LYS A 54 -6.01 4.82 18.66
C LYS A 54 -7.17 5.80 18.77
N ARG A 55 -8.18 5.63 17.92
CA ARG A 55 -9.43 6.41 18.01
C ARG A 55 -10.25 5.92 19.21
N SER A 56 -10.60 6.85 20.08
CA SER A 56 -11.50 6.65 21.24
C SER A 56 -12.88 7.25 20.94
N GLY A 57 -13.81 7.10 21.89
CA GLY A 57 -15.16 7.67 21.79
C GLY A 57 -16.26 6.63 21.58
N LYS A 58 -17.47 6.98 22.07
CA LYS A 58 -18.64 6.09 22.11
C LYS A 58 -18.97 5.48 20.73
N ARG A 59 -18.99 6.31 19.68
CA ARG A 59 -19.27 5.85 18.31
C ARG A 59 -18.22 4.87 17.79
N VAL A 60 -16.94 5.14 18.02
CA VAL A 60 -15.85 4.26 17.56
C VAL A 60 -15.91 2.91 18.28
N LYS A 61 -16.23 2.90 19.58
CA LYS A 61 -16.48 1.67 20.34
C LYS A 61 -17.64 0.86 19.76
N LEU A 62 -18.77 1.51 19.45
CA LEU A 62 -19.93 0.85 18.83
C LEU A 62 -19.60 0.25 17.45
N LEU A 63 -18.83 0.96 16.62
CA LEU A 63 -18.43 0.45 15.31
C LEU A 63 -17.52 -0.78 15.42
N LYS A 64 -16.60 -0.80 16.40
CA LYS A 64 -15.76 -1.96 16.69
C LYS A 64 -16.59 -3.15 17.18
N GLN A 65 -17.54 -2.90 18.09
CA GLN A 65 -18.48 -3.92 18.57
C GLN A 65 -19.33 -4.49 17.44
N ARG A 66 -19.87 -3.64 16.55
CA ARG A 66 -20.63 -4.09 15.37
C ARG A 66 -19.82 -5.07 14.51
N ARG A 67 -18.56 -4.73 14.22
CA ARG A 67 -17.67 -5.59 13.43
C ARG A 67 -17.45 -6.94 14.12
N LEU A 68 -17.12 -6.92 15.41
CA LEU A 68 -16.92 -8.14 16.19
C LEU A 68 -18.18 -9.00 16.21
N VAL A 69 -19.34 -8.42 16.45
CA VAL A 69 -20.61 -9.16 16.49
C VAL A 69 -20.92 -9.78 15.12
N LYS A 70 -20.65 -9.09 14.00
CA LYS A 70 -20.77 -9.69 12.66
C LYS A 70 -19.89 -10.93 12.48
N GLU A 71 -18.62 -10.82 12.89
CA GLU A 71 -17.67 -11.93 12.84
C GLU A 71 -18.17 -13.10 13.72
N MET A 72 -18.68 -12.81 14.92
CA MET A 72 -19.26 -13.83 15.82
C MET A 72 -20.51 -14.50 15.23
N THR A 73 -21.40 -13.75 14.57
CA THR A 73 -22.58 -14.33 13.91
C THR A 73 -22.18 -15.28 12.78
N GLN A 74 -21.12 -14.96 12.03
CA GLN A 74 -20.60 -15.82 10.95
C GLN A 74 -19.96 -17.09 11.50
N LEU A 75 -19.23 -16.99 12.62
CA LEU A 75 -18.52 -18.12 13.23
C LEU A 75 -19.42 -18.99 14.13
N ALA A 76 -20.59 -18.49 14.52
CA ALA A 76 -21.49 -19.22 15.40
C ALA A 76 -21.98 -20.52 14.74
N ARG A 77 -21.84 -21.64 15.46
CA ARG A 77 -22.32 -22.96 15.04
C ARG A 77 -23.80 -23.16 15.41
N ASP A 78 -24.17 -22.73 16.61
CA ASP A 78 -25.53 -22.89 17.14
C ASP A 78 -26.47 -21.78 16.68
N GLU A 79 -27.71 -22.14 16.37
CA GLU A 79 -28.72 -21.21 15.90
C GLU A 79 -29.18 -20.22 16.98
N ALA A 80 -29.32 -20.66 18.22
CA ALA A 80 -29.65 -19.78 19.35
C ALA A 80 -28.57 -18.70 19.55
N SER A 81 -27.28 -19.05 19.39
CA SER A 81 -26.19 -18.09 19.46
C SER A 81 -26.22 -17.10 18.29
N ARG A 82 -26.51 -17.57 17.07
CA ARG A 82 -26.70 -16.70 15.90
C ARG A 82 -27.82 -15.69 16.11
N GLN A 83 -28.96 -16.12 16.64
CA GLN A 83 -30.11 -15.24 16.93
C GLN A 83 -29.75 -14.15 17.94
N ARG A 84 -29.12 -14.51 19.07
CA ARG A 84 -28.62 -13.54 20.06
C ARG A 84 -27.66 -12.52 19.46
N TYR A 85 -26.77 -12.95 18.57
CA TYR A 85 -25.85 -12.02 17.89
C TYR A 85 -26.55 -11.12 16.87
N LYS A 86 -27.60 -11.60 16.20
CA LYS A 86 -28.42 -10.78 15.30
C LYS A 86 -29.15 -9.67 16.07
N GLU A 87 -29.84 -10.01 17.16
CA GLU A 87 -30.51 -9.01 18.03
C GLU A 87 -29.51 -7.96 18.55
N ARG A 88 -28.35 -8.43 19.02
CA ARG A 88 -27.29 -7.54 19.50
C ARG A 88 -26.75 -6.62 18.40
N LEU A 89 -26.72 -7.09 17.15
CA LEU A 89 -26.28 -6.29 16.01
C LEU A 89 -27.29 -5.19 15.67
N GLU A 90 -28.57 -5.52 15.68
CA GLU A 90 -29.68 -4.58 15.46
C GLU A 90 -29.68 -3.46 16.53
N ASP A 91 -29.48 -3.83 17.79
CA ASP A 91 -29.31 -2.89 18.90
C ASP A 91 -28.15 -1.91 18.71
N ILE A 92 -27.02 -2.39 18.18
CA ILE A 92 -25.85 -1.55 17.92
C ILE A 92 -26.14 -0.60 16.75
N GLU A 93 -26.81 -1.08 15.70
CA GLU A 93 -27.17 -0.28 14.54
C GLU A 93 -28.19 0.81 14.88
N SER A 94 -29.18 0.50 15.72
CA SER A 94 -30.14 1.48 16.24
C SER A 94 -29.42 2.58 17.03
N LYS A 95 -28.51 2.24 17.95
CA LYS A 95 -27.71 3.21 18.72
C LYS A 95 -26.82 4.09 17.83
N ILE A 96 -26.23 3.52 16.77
CA ILE A 96 -25.42 4.29 15.81
C ILE A 96 -26.30 5.29 15.05
N SER A 97 -27.48 4.85 14.58
CA SER A 97 -28.40 5.68 13.80
C SER A 97 -29.01 6.81 14.65
N GLN A 98 -29.44 6.53 15.88
CA GLN A 98 -29.94 7.53 16.83
C GLN A 98 -28.86 8.57 17.14
N GLY A 99 -27.63 8.14 17.43
CA GLY A 99 -26.52 9.06 17.65
C GLY A 99 -26.17 9.88 16.41
N ALA A 100 -26.43 9.40 15.19
CA ALA A 100 -26.28 10.18 13.98
C ALA A 100 -27.39 11.23 13.81
N LYS A 101 -28.64 10.86 14.10
CA LYS A 101 -29.79 11.78 14.09
C LYS A 101 -29.61 12.92 15.09
N GLN A 102 -29.15 12.62 16.31
CA GLN A 102 -28.89 13.64 17.34
C GLN A 102 -27.81 14.64 16.90
N ARG A 103 -26.70 14.17 16.31
CA ARG A 103 -25.66 15.07 15.79
C ARG A 103 -26.15 15.97 14.66
N LYS A 104 -26.99 15.45 13.75
CA LYS A 104 -27.59 16.24 12.67
C LYS A 104 -28.54 17.33 13.19
N ARG A 105 -29.17 17.14 14.35
CA ARG A 105 -30.06 18.14 14.96
C ARG A 105 -29.31 19.21 15.75
N ALA A 106 -28.08 18.92 16.17
CA ALA A 106 -27.26 19.79 17.01
C ALA A 106 -26.24 20.62 16.21
N ALA A 107 -26.20 20.45 14.89
CA ALA A 107 -25.36 21.18 13.94
C ALA A 107 -26.27 22.06 13.07
#